data_AF-X1BS11-F1
#
_entry.id   AF-X1BS11-F1
#
_cell.length_a   1.000
_cell.length_b   1.000
_cell.length_c   1.000
_cell.angle_alpha   90.00
_cell.angle_beta   90.00
_cell.angle_gamma   90.00
#
_symmetry.space_group_name_H-M   'P 1'
#
loop_
_entity.id
_entity.type
_entity.pdbx_description
1 polymer ?
#
loop_
_entity_poly.entity_id
_entity_poly.type
_entity_poly.pdbx_seq_one_letter_code
_entity_poly.pdbx_strand_id
1 'polypeptide(L)' 'MDKKAQVGLTGALISIMIAVIVGVGVAIPVVLEVIANTSVTGTTLTILNFIPLLIAVVL' A
#
# COMPACT_ATOMS: atom_id res chain seq x y z
N MET A 1 22.83 -16.96 21.56
CA MET A 1 21.87 -16.53 20.52
C MET A 1 22.33 -17.11 19.20
N ASP A 2 21.58 -18.09 18.66
CA ASP A 2 21.92 -18.80 17.44
C ASP A 2 21.90 -17.86 16.23
N LYS A 3 23.05 -17.63 15.60
CA LYS A 3 23.18 -16.78 14.39
C LYS A 3 22.20 -17.16 13.27
N LYS A 4 21.80 -18.44 13.19
CA LYS A 4 20.81 -18.92 12.21
C LYS A 4 19.39 -18.38 12.48
N ALA A 5 19.00 -18.24 13.74
CA ALA A 5 17.70 -17.68 14.11
C ALA A 5 17.64 -16.17 13.81
N GLN A 6 18.75 -15.46 14.02
CA GLN A 6 18.86 -14.04 13.70
C GLN A 6 18.77 -13.77 12.19
N VAL A 7 19.42 -14.58 11.36
CA VAL A 7 19.34 -14.47 9.90
C VAL A 7 17.92 -14.76 9.38
N GLY A 8 17.22 -15.75 9.95
CA GLY A 8 15.83 -16.05 9.57
C GLY A 8 14.86 -14.92 9.89
N LEU A 9 14.98 -14.32 11.08
CA LEU A 9 14.14 -13.18 11.48
C LEU A 9 14.42 -11.93 10.64
N THR A 10 15.69 -11.61 10.40
CA THR A 10 16.06 -10.46 9.57
C THR A 10 15.58 -10.62 8.12
N GLY A 11 15.70 -11.84 7.56
CA GLY A 11 15.19 -12.12 6.20
C GLY A 11 13.68 -11.95 6.09
N ALA A 12 12.92 -12.39 7.10
CA ALA A 12 11.46 -12.22 7.13
C ALA A 12 11.03 -10.74 7.25
N LEU A 13 11.74 -9.95 8.05
CA LEU A 13 11.45 -8.51 8.16
C LEU A 13 11.70 -7.77 6.85
N ILE A 14 12.78 -8.10 6.15
CA ILE A 14 13.11 -7.50 4.84
C ILE A 14 12.08 -7.90 3.79
N SER A 15 11.64 -9.16 3.75
CA SER A 15 10.65 -9.60 2.77
C SER A 15 9.28 -8.94 2.98
N ILE A 16 8.86 -8.77 4.24
CA ILE A 16 7.63 -8.04 4.57
C ILE A 16 7.75 -6.57 4.16
N MET A 17 8.87 -5.90 4.46
CA MET A 17 9.11 -4.52 4.04
C MET A 17 9.02 -4.35 2.52
N ILE A 18 9.62 -5.26 1.76
CA ILE A 18 9.54 -5.22 0.29
C ILE A 18 8.10 -5.43 -0.18
N ALA A 19 7.36 -6.37 0.41
CA ALA A 19 5.97 -6.63 0.04
C ALA A 19 5.08 -5.40 0.27
N VAL A 20 5.28 -4.67 1.39
CA VAL A 20 4.54 -3.43 1.69
C VAL A 20 4.86 -2.33 0.68
N ILE A 21 6.15 -2.09 0.40
CA ILE A 21 6.56 -1.05 -0.56
C ILE A 21 5.97 -1.32 -1.95
N VAL A 22 6.03 -2.57 -2.41
CA VAL A 22 5.45 -2.98 -3.70
C VAL A 22 3.93 -2.86 -3.67
N GLY A 23 3.28 -3.30 -2.58
CA GLY A 23 1.84 -3.21 -2.40
C GLY A 23 1.33 -1.78 -2.49
N VAL A 24 1.93 -0.85 -1.75
CA VAL A 24 1.57 0.58 -1.78
C VAL A 24 1.90 1.19 -3.15
N GLY A 25 3.06 0.86 -3.71
CA GLY A 25 3.52 1.36 -5.01
C GLY A 25 2.62 0.97 -6.18
N VAL A 26 1.90 -0.16 -6.08
CA VAL A 26 0.94 -0.61 -7.10
C VAL A 26 -0.49 -0.16 -6.76
N ALA A 27 -0.92 -0.27 -5.50
CA ALA A 27 -2.30 -0.01 -5.13
C ALA A 27 -2.72 1.46 -5.28
N ILE A 28 -1.85 2.41 -4.90
CA ILE A 28 -2.13 3.84 -5.02
C ILE A 28 -2.39 4.28 -6.47
N PRO A 29 -1.49 4.03 -7.44
CA PRO A 29 -1.72 4.46 -8.82
C PRO A 29 -2.95 3.79 -9.44
N VAL A 30 -3.22 2.51 -9.13
CA VAL A 30 -4.43 1.82 -9.61
C VAL A 30 -5.71 2.52 -9.14
N VAL A 31 -5.78 2.90 -7.86
CA VAL A 31 -6.96 3.61 -7.34
C VAL A 31 -7.09 5.00 -7.97
N LEU A 32 -5.99 5.74 -8.13
CA LEU A 32 -6.01 7.04 -8.79
C LEU A 32 -6.49 6.94 -10.24
N GLU A 33 -6.10 5.87 -10.96
CA GLU A 33 -6.56 5.60 -12.31
C GLU A 33 -8.07 5.31 -12.36
N VAL A 34 -8.60 4.52 -11.43
CA VAL A 34 -10.04 4.25 -11.34
C VAL A 34 -10.83 5.52 -11.05
N ILE A 35 -10.33 6.38 -10.15
CA ILE A 35 -10.96 7.67 -9.83
C ILE A 35 -10.99 8.58 -11.05
N ALA A 36 -9.87 8.65 -11.79
CA ALA A 36 -9.77 9.49 -12.98
C ALA A 36 -10.74 9.05 -14.10
N ASN A 37 -11.05 7.76 -14.18
CA ASN A 37 -11.93 7.19 -15.19
C ASN A 37 -13.41 7.09 -14.77
N THR A 38 -13.76 7.54 -13.56
CA THR A 38 -15.14 7.49 -13.07
C THR A 38 -15.79 8.87 -13.12
N SER A 39 -17.01 8.94 -13.64
CA SER A 39 -17.80 10.19 -13.75
C SER A 39 -18.45 10.62 -12.43
N VAL A 40 -17.75 10.45 -11.31
CA VAL A 40 -18.21 10.87 -9.98
C VAL A 40 -17.74 12.29 -9.69
N THR A 41 -18.64 13.10 -9.15
CA THR A 41 -18.37 14.52 -8.86
C THR A 41 -18.77 14.89 -7.44
N GLY A 42 -18.35 16.08 -6.98
CA GLY A 42 -18.73 16.63 -5.68
C GLY A 42 -18.17 15.82 -4.51
N THR A 43 -18.95 15.70 -3.44
CA THR A 43 -18.51 15.07 -2.18
C THR A 43 -18.07 13.60 -2.36
N THR A 44 -18.69 12.87 -3.30
CA THR A 44 -18.30 11.49 -3.60
C THR A 44 -16.86 11.41 -4.11
N LEU A 45 -16.46 12.32 -5.02
CA LEU A 45 -15.08 12.38 -5.53
C LEU A 45 -14.09 12.69 -4.40
N THR A 46 -14.46 13.58 -3.48
CA THR A 46 -13.65 13.91 -2.31
C THR A 46 -13.42 12.68 -1.42
N ILE A 47 -14.46 11.87 -1.16
CA ILE A 47 -14.33 10.64 -0.37
C ILE A 47 -13.44 9.62 -1.09
N LEU A 48 -13.61 9.44 -2.40
CA LEU A 48 -12.76 8.53 -3.17
C LEU A 48 -11.28 8.96 -3.15
N ASN A 49 -11.00 10.26 -3.19
CA ASN A 49 -9.63 10.79 -3.11
C ASN A 49 -8.94 10.53 -1.76
N PHE A 50 -9.69 10.17 -0.70
CA PHE A 50 -9.09 9.73 0.56
C PHE A 50 -8.70 8.24 0.58
N ILE A 51 -9.24 7.42 -0.32
CA ILE A 51 -8.95 5.98 -0.37
C ILE A 51 -7.45 5.68 -0.54
N PRO A 52 -6.70 6.36 -1.43
CA PRO A 52 -5.25 6.15 -1.53
C PRO A 52 -4.51 6.39 -0.21
N LEU A 53 -4.96 7.38 0.56
CA LEU A 53 -4.35 7.74 1.84
C LEU A 53 -4.67 6.69 2.92
N LEU A 54 -5.88 6.11 2.90
CA LEU A 54 -6.24 5.00 3.78
C LEU A 54 -5.46 3.72 3.44
N ILE A 55 -5.22 3.44 2.16
CA ILE A 55 -4.38 2.31 1.71
C ILE A 55 -2.94 2.47 2.23
N ALA A 56 -2.39 3.68 2.19
CA ALA A 56 -1.04 3.97 2.68
C ALA A 56 -0.88 3.80 4.21
N VAL A 57 -1.98 3.84 4.98
CA VAL A 57 -1.96 3.68 6.44
C VAL A 57 -2.15 2.22 6.86
N VAL A 58 -2.91 1.45 6.08
CA VAL A 58 -3.27 0.06 6.41
C VAL A 58 -2.18 -0.94 5.98
N LEU A 59 -1.46 -0.66 4.88
CA LEU A 59 -0.36 -1.49 4.36
C LEU A 59 0.98 -1.08 4.96
#